data_AF-A0A9D7S7Z8-F1
#
_entry.id   AF-A0A9D7S7Z8-F1
#
_cell.length_a   1.000
_cell.length_b   1.000
_cell.length_c   1.000
_cell.angle_alpha   90.00
_cell.angle_beta   90.00
_cell.angle_gamma   90.00
#
_symmetry.space_group_name_H-M   'P 1'
#
loop_
_entity.id
_entity.type
_entity.pdbx_description
1 polymer ?
#
loop_
_entity_poly.entity_id
_entity_poly.type
_entity_poly.pdbx_seq_one_letter_code
_entity_poly.pdbx_strand_id
1 'polypeptide(L)'
;MKNSIFGLFVFALFLTLGSCKNESKPTETPAATTETPAATPAETPATTPAAGEVTPPPAATTPEPAQNAKGVWHFTCAKGCEGGAGAAGNCAKCNGPLSHNQAYHQQ
;
A
#
# COMPACT_ATOMS: atom_id res chain seq x y z
N MET A 1 -47.05 23.75 6.42
CA MET A 1 -47.23 22.33 6.82
C MET A 1 -47.23 21.41 5.58
N LYS A 2 -46.12 21.31 4.85
CA LYS A 2 -46.00 20.40 3.69
C LYS A 2 -44.62 19.72 3.58
N ASN A 3 -43.76 19.92 4.57
CA ASN A 3 -42.33 19.60 4.53
C ASN A 3 -42.00 18.42 5.48
N SER A 4 -43.02 17.83 6.12
CA SER A 4 -42.86 16.85 7.20
C SER A 4 -43.03 15.40 6.75
N ILE A 5 -43.34 15.14 5.47
CA ILE A 5 -43.54 13.80 4.92
C ILE A 5 -42.24 13.27 4.28
N PHE A 6 -41.37 14.14 3.77
CA PHE A 6 -40.11 13.73 3.12
C PHE A 6 -39.02 13.31 4.13
N GLY A 7 -39.11 13.74 5.39
CA GLY A 7 -38.19 13.32 6.45
C GLY A 7 -38.41 11.89 6.95
N LEU A 8 -39.60 11.34 6.75
CA LEU A 8 -39.96 10.00 7.24
C LEU A 8 -39.43 8.87 6.32
N PHE A 9 -39.16 9.18 5.04
CA PHE A 9 -38.58 8.22 4.09
C PHE A 9 -37.04 8.15 4.15
N VAL A 10 -36.36 9.21 4.56
CA VAL A 10 -34.88 9.22 4.66
C VAL A 10 -34.40 8.53 5.93
N PHE A 11 -35.19 8.54 7.00
CA PHE A 11 -34.83 7.87 8.27
C PHE A 11 -35.03 6.34 8.24
N ALA A 12 -35.83 5.82 7.30
CA ALA A 12 -36.12 4.38 7.18
C ALA A 12 -35.06 3.56 6.43
N LEU A 13 -34.18 4.20 5.64
CA LEU A 13 -33.12 3.50 4.88
C LEU A 13 -31.81 3.31 5.68
N PHE A 14 -31.67 3.99 6.83
CA PHE A 14 -30.50 3.87 7.70
C PHE A 14 -30.61 2.77 8.78
N LEU A 15 -31.75 2.08 8.89
CA LEU A 15 -32.00 1.10 9.96
C LEU A 15 -31.76 -0.38 9.58
N THR A 16 -31.24 -0.70 8.39
CA THR A 16 -31.12 -2.10 7.91
C THR A 16 -29.70 -2.66 7.80
N LEU A 17 -28.69 -2.04 8.40
CA LEU A 17 -27.30 -2.57 8.38
C LEU A 17 -26.72 -2.87 9.78
N GLY A 18 -27.54 -2.86 10.83
CA GLY A 18 -27.13 -3.20 12.19
C GLY A 18 -27.42 -4.64 12.60
N SER A 19 -26.70 -5.62 12.05
CA SER A 19 -26.62 -6.99 12.65
C SER A 19 -25.46 -7.84 12.10
N CYS A 20 -24.23 -7.51 12.50
CA CYS A 20 -23.21 -8.51 12.76
C CYS A 20 -22.68 -8.27 14.18
N LYS A 21 -23.42 -8.82 15.14
CA LYS A 21 -23.00 -9.01 16.52
C LYS A 21 -21.91 -10.10 16.52
N ASN A 22 -20.65 -9.73 16.69
CA ASN A 22 -19.59 -10.68 17.03
C ASN A 22 -18.92 -10.19 18.32
N GLU A 23 -19.28 -10.81 19.43
CA GLU A 23 -18.66 -10.60 20.73
C GLU A 23 -17.40 -11.47 20.84
N SER A 24 -16.24 -10.84 20.97
CA SER A 24 -15.03 -11.51 21.46
C SER A 24 -14.45 -10.68 22.60
N LYS A 25 -14.55 -11.26 23.79
CA LYS A 25 -14.14 -10.76 25.11
C LYS A 25 -12.66 -10.35 25.15
N PRO A 26 -12.27 -9.34 25.97
CA PRO A 26 -10.88 -8.92 26.10
C PRO A 26 -10.09 -9.94 26.94
N THR A 27 -8.88 -10.24 26.46
CA THR A 27 -7.82 -10.88 27.22
C THR A 27 -6.64 -9.92 27.24
N GLU A 28 -6.29 -9.50 28.46
CA GLU A 28 -5.11 -8.69 28.73
C GLU A 28 -3.82 -9.55 28.78
N THR A 29 -2.71 -8.89 28.38
CA THR A 29 -1.32 -9.05 28.91
C THR A 29 -0.53 -10.30 28.47
N PRO A 30 0.81 -10.27 28.27
CA PRO A 30 1.86 -9.25 28.54
C PRO A 30 2.62 -8.76 27.29
N ALA A 31 3.18 -7.55 27.28
CA ALA A 31 4.56 -7.21 27.65
C ALA A 31 5.68 -8.01 26.92
N ALA A 32 6.37 -7.27 26.04
CA ALA A 32 7.80 -7.35 25.72
C ALA A 32 8.43 -8.71 25.41
N THR A 33 8.79 -8.91 24.13
CA THR A 33 10.11 -9.45 23.80
C THR A 33 10.69 -8.72 22.59
N THR A 34 11.65 -7.84 22.86
CA THR A 34 12.68 -7.47 21.89
C THR A 34 13.58 -8.69 21.73
N GLU A 35 13.39 -9.46 20.66
CA GLU A 35 14.39 -10.44 20.24
C GLU A 35 15.19 -9.83 19.09
N THR A 36 16.39 -9.36 19.45
CA THR A 36 17.52 -9.22 18.54
C THR A 36 17.71 -10.55 17.81
N PRO A 37 17.60 -10.62 16.48
CA PRO A 37 18.10 -11.76 15.75
C PRO A 37 19.61 -11.81 15.98
N ALA A 38 20.05 -12.80 16.76
CA ALA A 38 21.44 -13.17 16.84
C ALA A 38 21.94 -13.42 15.41
N ALA A 39 22.96 -12.67 15.01
CA ALA A 39 23.66 -12.90 13.77
C ALA A 39 24.20 -14.33 13.76
N THR A 40 23.56 -15.21 13.00
CA THR A 40 24.19 -16.44 12.53
C THR A 40 25.40 -16.03 11.69
N PRO A 41 26.61 -16.51 11.99
CA PRO A 41 27.70 -16.45 11.04
C PRO A 41 27.26 -17.25 9.81
N ALA A 42 26.92 -16.56 8.73
CA ALA A 42 26.77 -17.18 7.43
C ALA A 42 28.13 -17.78 7.08
N GLU A 43 28.22 -19.11 7.06
CA GLU A 43 29.36 -19.79 6.46
C GLU A 43 29.44 -19.37 5.00
N THR A 44 30.52 -18.69 4.66
CA THR A 44 30.94 -18.38 3.30
C THR A 44 31.16 -19.69 2.54
N PRO A 45 30.37 -20.03 1.51
CA PRO A 45 30.84 -21.00 0.54
C PRO A 45 31.94 -20.32 -0.25
N ALA A 46 33.16 -20.87 -0.19
CA ALA A 46 34.26 -20.43 -1.03
C ALA A 46 33.91 -20.72 -2.51
N THR A 47 33.43 -19.70 -3.22
CA THR A 47 33.14 -19.82 -4.65
C THR A 47 34.47 -19.83 -5.42
N THR A 48 34.73 -20.95 -6.08
CA THR A 48 35.77 -21.09 -7.10
C THR A 48 35.53 -20.06 -8.22
N PRO A 49 36.55 -19.35 -8.71
CA PRO A 49 36.35 -18.40 -9.81
C PRO A 49 36.11 -19.19 -11.11
N ALA A 50 34.84 -19.29 -11.51
CA ALA A 50 34.48 -19.76 -12.83
C ALA A 50 34.93 -18.72 -13.88
N ALA A 51 35.58 -19.21 -14.92
CA ALA A 51 36.06 -18.44 -16.06
C ALA A 51 34.95 -17.57 -16.66
N GLY A 52 35.33 -16.35 -17.06
CA GLY A 52 34.42 -15.25 -17.35
C GLY A 52 33.41 -15.52 -18.46
N GLU A 53 32.14 -15.52 -18.09
CA GLU A 53 31.05 -15.22 -19.00
C GLU A 53 30.97 -13.71 -19.20
N VAL A 54 31.10 -13.28 -20.46
CA VAL A 54 30.89 -11.88 -20.84
C VAL A 54 29.38 -11.66 -20.94
N THR A 55 28.77 -11.14 -19.87
CA THR A 55 27.36 -10.75 -19.88
C THR A 55 27.17 -9.57 -20.85
N PRO A 56 26.22 -9.64 -21.81
CA PRO A 56 25.92 -8.51 -22.68
C PRO A 56 25.42 -7.31 -21.85
N PRO A 57 25.67 -6.06 -22.29
CA PRO A 57 25.19 -4.89 -21.57
C PRO A 57 23.65 -4.92 -21.48
N PRO A 58 23.07 -4.52 -20.32
CA PRO A 58 21.62 -4.53 -20.15
C PRO A 58 20.97 -3.63 -21.19
N ALA A 59 19.96 -4.16 -21.88
CA ALA A 59 19.17 -3.39 -22.84
C ALA A 59 18.51 -2.21 -22.11
N ALA A 60 18.60 -1.01 -22.70
CA ALA A 60 17.95 0.17 -22.16
C ALA A 60 16.43 0.00 -22.23
N THR A 61 15.78 -0.03 -21.06
CA THR A 61 14.31 -0.08 -20.95
C THR A 61 13.75 1.34 -20.86
N THR A 62 12.67 1.59 -21.59
CA THR A 62 11.88 2.81 -21.43
C THR A 62 11.29 2.84 -20.01
N PRO A 63 11.42 3.96 -19.27
CA PRO A 63 10.84 4.06 -17.94
C PRO A 63 9.31 4.03 -18.00
N GLU A 64 8.70 3.37 -17.00
CA GLU A 64 7.27 3.35 -16.75
C GLU A 64 6.74 4.80 -16.56
N PRO A 65 5.62 5.19 -17.19
CA PRO A 65 5.06 6.52 -16.99
C PRO A 65 4.47 6.69 -15.59
N ALA A 66 4.39 7.93 -15.12
CA ALA A 66 3.91 8.20 -13.77
C ALA A 66 2.40 8.08 -13.61
N GLN A 67 1.68 8.48 -14.66
CA GLN A 67 0.25 8.30 -14.79
C GLN A 67 -0.03 7.44 -16.01
N ASN A 68 -1.11 6.69 -15.92
CA ASN A 68 -1.57 5.91 -17.03
C ASN A 68 -2.49 6.69 -17.98
N ALA A 69 -2.99 6.04 -19.03
CA ALA A 69 -3.84 6.69 -20.04
C ALA A 69 -5.17 7.23 -19.46
N LYS A 70 -5.62 6.69 -18.32
CA LYS A 70 -6.80 7.16 -17.57
C LYS A 70 -6.46 8.23 -16.54
N GLY A 71 -5.21 8.66 -16.44
CA GLY A 71 -4.73 9.65 -15.46
C GLY A 71 -4.54 9.11 -14.04
N VAL A 72 -4.61 7.79 -13.83
CA VAL A 72 -4.37 7.17 -12.52
C VAL A 72 -2.86 7.15 -12.26
N TRP A 73 -2.44 7.56 -11.07
CA TRP A 73 -1.03 7.56 -10.63
C TRP A 73 -0.57 6.17 -10.19
N HIS A 74 0.68 5.82 -10.50
CA HIS A 74 1.30 4.55 -10.08
C HIS A 74 1.57 4.51 -8.58
N PHE A 75 2.06 5.62 -8.01
CA PHE A 75 2.26 5.79 -6.58
C PHE A 75 1.52 7.02 -6.07
N THR A 76 0.78 6.89 -4.97
CA THR A 76 -0.08 7.94 -4.41
C THR A 76 0.21 8.21 -2.94
N CYS A 77 -0.14 9.41 -2.45
CA CYS A 77 0.05 9.76 -1.06
C CYS A 77 -1.11 9.24 -0.19
N ALA A 78 -0.81 8.40 0.81
CA ALA A 78 -1.82 7.90 1.74
C ALA A 78 -2.50 9.00 2.60
N LYS A 79 -1.87 10.18 2.70
CA LYS A 79 -2.45 11.35 3.38
C LYS A 79 -3.36 12.19 2.49
N GLY A 80 -3.61 11.77 1.24
CA GLY A 80 -4.50 12.46 0.32
C GLY A 80 -3.93 13.75 -0.29
N CYS A 81 -2.61 13.93 -0.29
CA CYS A 81 -1.99 15.02 -1.04
C CYS A 81 -2.23 14.84 -2.55
N GLU A 82 -2.47 15.94 -3.26
CA GLU A 82 -2.61 15.92 -4.71
C GLU A 82 -1.32 15.43 -5.41
N GLY A 83 -1.50 14.70 -6.51
CA GLY A 83 -0.42 14.16 -7.33
C GLY A 83 0.04 12.75 -6.92
N GLY A 84 1.24 12.38 -7.37
CA GLY A 84 1.82 11.07 -7.18
C GLY A 84 3.22 10.96 -7.80
N ALA A 85 3.69 9.74 -8.02
CA ALA A 85 4.93 9.46 -8.72
C ALA A 85 4.82 8.20 -9.59
N GLY A 86 5.75 8.04 -10.53
CA GLY A 86 5.90 6.81 -11.33
C GLY A 86 6.73 5.72 -10.64
N ALA A 87 7.38 6.06 -9.53
CA ALA A 87 8.21 5.17 -8.75
C ALA A 87 7.98 5.37 -7.25
N ALA A 88 8.43 4.41 -6.46
CA ALA A 88 8.42 4.52 -5.00
C ALA A 88 9.27 5.72 -4.54
N GLY A 89 8.86 6.34 -3.44
CA GLY A 89 9.54 7.51 -2.89
C GLY A 89 8.67 8.28 -1.91
N ASN A 90 9.00 9.56 -1.71
CA ASN A 90 8.30 10.44 -0.79
C ASN A 90 7.41 11.42 -1.56
N CYS A 91 6.27 11.75 -0.96
CA CYS A 91 5.36 12.76 -1.48
C CYS A 91 6.02 14.14 -1.40
N ALA A 92 6.07 14.87 -2.53
CA ALA A 92 6.65 16.21 -2.60
C ALA A 92 5.95 17.26 -1.72
N LYS A 93 4.74 16.98 -1.23
CA LYS A 93 3.95 17.92 -0.40
C LYS A 93 4.14 17.70 1.09
N CYS A 94 4.04 16.45 1.56
CA CYS A 94 4.06 16.13 2.98
C CYS A 94 5.28 15.32 3.41
N ASN A 95 6.18 15.00 2.48
CA ASN A 95 7.37 14.16 2.67
C ASN A 95 7.08 12.75 3.21
N GLY A 96 5.81 12.33 3.28
CA GLY A 96 5.41 10.99 3.68
C GLY A 96 5.67 9.97 2.56
N PRO A 97 5.79 8.67 2.89
CA PRO A 97 5.99 7.63 1.89
C PRO A 97 4.80 7.55 0.93
N LEU A 98 5.09 7.32 -0.35
CA LEU A 98 4.07 7.02 -1.35
C LEU A 98 3.72 5.52 -1.33
N SER A 99 2.43 5.23 -1.45
CA SER A 99 1.92 3.86 -1.55
C SER A 99 1.72 3.48 -3.01
N HIS A 100 2.02 2.23 -3.33
CA HIS A 100 1.71 1.68 -4.65
C HIS A 100 0.19 1.61 -4.87
N ASN A 101 -0.27 2.09 -6.02
CA ASN A 101 -1.68 2.13 -6.40
C ASN A 101 -2.00 1.01 -7.39
N GLN A 102 -2.66 -0.05 -6.91
CA GLN A 102 -2.99 -1.21 -7.73
C GLN A 102 -3.95 -0.89 -8.88
N ALA A 103 -4.79 0.14 -8.76
CA ALA A 103 -5.71 0.54 -9.82
C ALA A 103 -4.98 1.09 -11.07
N TYR A 104 -3.73 1.51 -10.94
CA TYR A 104 -2.90 1.95 -12.07
C TYR A 104 -2.78 0.87 -13.16
N HIS A 105 -2.71 -0.40 -12.76
CA HIS A 105 -2.56 -1.54 -13.68
C HIS A 105 -3.90 -2.11 -14.19
N GLN A 106 -5.04 -1.55 -13.75
CA GLN A 106 -6.40 -2.01 -14.10
C GLN A 106 -6.99 -1.22 -15.28
N GLN A 107 -6.28 -1.19 -16.40
CA GLN A 107 -6.69 -0.38 -17.57
C GLN A 107 -7.44 -1.16 -18.63
#